data_AF-A0AAE3AQ31-F1
#
_entry.id   AF-A0AAE3AQ31-F1
#
_cell.length_a   1.000
_cell.length_b   1.000
_cell.length_c   1.000
_cell.angle_alpha   90.00
_cell.angle_beta   90.00
_cell.angle_gamma   90.00
#
_symmetry.space_group_name_H-M   'P 1'
#
loop_
_entity.id
_entity.type
_entity.pdbx_description
1 polymer ?
#
loop_
_entity_poly.entity_id
_entity_poly.type
_entity_poly.pdbx_seq_one_letter_code
_entity_poly.pdbx_strand_id
1 'polypeptide(L)'
;MSNKTKKLLILNLPYFIAGLVCTNLGEAWRIAEGADMSEKLLGFLSALGAAFSNPMPSLHPMDLLIGVCCGAGLRLAVYLKGKNAKKYRHGMEYGSARWGTQKDIEPFEDPVFANNVILTRTERLMMGNRPKNPANARNKNVLVVGGSGSGKTRFWLKPNLLQCHSSYVVTDPKGDIVIDCGQALLKNGYSIRIFNTINFRKSMHYNPFAYIHSEKDILKLTTTLIANTKGDGKAGDEFWTKAETLLYCALIGYIHYEAPLEEQNFATLIEFLNAMEVREDDETFQNPVDQMFEALKKKKPNHFAVRQYAKFKLAAGVVCSKRLLNQAVGKSLRTHNLKPK
;
A
#
# COMPACT_ATOMS: atom_id res chain seq x y z
N MET A 1 29.39 -17.79 6.60
CA MET A 1 29.20 -17.15 5.27
C MET A 1 27.97 -16.25 5.33
N SER A 2 28.05 -14.98 4.94
CA SER A 2 26.89 -14.07 4.98
C SER A 2 25.83 -14.48 3.93
N ASN A 3 24.54 -14.30 4.23
CA ASN A 3 23.44 -14.59 3.30
C ASN A 3 23.60 -13.88 1.94
N LYS A 4 24.27 -12.72 1.94
CA LYS A 4 24.58 -11.94 0.72
C LYS A 4 25.61 -12.65 -0.16
N THR A 5 26.66 -13.22 0.43
CA THR A 5 27.71 -13.97 -0.29
C THR A 5 27.17 -15.28 -0.87
N LYS A 6 26.33 -16.00 -0.10
CA LYS A 6 25.67 -17.23 -0.58
C LYS A 6 24.79 -16.96 -1.81
N LYS A 7 23.99 -15.88 -1.79
CA LYS A 7 23.14 -15.49 -2.91
C LYS A 7 23.94 -15.12 -4.16
N LEU A 8 25.06 -14.41 -3.99
CA LEU A 8 25.94 -14.02 -5.10
C LEU A 8 26.58 -15.25 -5.76
N LEU A 9 26.99 -16.25 -4.98
CA LEU A 9 27.58 -17.48 -5.51
C LEU A 9 26.55 -18.31 -6.28
N ILE A 10 25.36 -18.52 -5.71
CA ILE A 10 24.29 -19.27 -6.38
C ILE A 10 23.91 -18.60 -7.71
N LEU A 11 23.87 -17.28 -7.76
CA LEU A 11 23.56 -16.53 -8.98
C LEU A 11 24.63 -16.68 -10.07
N ASN A 12 25.91 -16.81 -9.70
CA ASN A 12 27.01 -16.89 -10.66
C ASN A 12 27.42 -18.33 -11.02
N LEU A 13 26.99 -19.31 -10.24
CA LEU A 13 27.34 -20.73 -10.40
C LEU A 13 27.04 -21.29 -11.80
N PRO A 14 25.89 -21.01 -12.45
CA PRO A 14 25.63 -21.51 -13.79
C PRO A 14 26.61 -20.99 -14.85
N TYR A 15 27.06 -19.74 -14.73
CA TYR A 15 28.05 -19.15 -15.65
C TYR A 15 29.45 -19.73 -15.43
N PHE A 16 29.78 -20.05 -14.17
CA PHE A 16 31.04 -20.72 -13.84
C PHE A 16 31.07 -22.15 -14.38
N ILE A 17 29.99 -22.92 -14.20
CA ILE A 17 29.85 -24.27 -14.76
C ILE A 17 29.91 -24.22 -16.30
N ALA A 18 29.19 -23.30 -16.94
CA ALA A 18 29.24 -23.13 -18.38
C ALA A 18 30.65 -22.76 -18.87
N GLY A 19 31.36 -21.88 -18.15
CA GLY A 19 32.75 -21.53 -18.45
C GLY A 19 33.70 -22.72 -18.33
N LEU A 20 33.53 -23.57 -17.31
CA LEU A 20 34.31 -24.80 -17.14
C LEU A 20 34.04 -25.82 -18.27
N VAL A 21 32.80 -25.97 -18.73
CA VAL A 21 32.51 -26.85 -19.89
C VAL A 21 33.14 -26.27 -21.17
N CYS A 22 33.16 -24.95 -21.32
CA CYS A 22 33.77 -24.30 -22.47
C CYS A 22 35.30 -24.39 -22.50
N THR A 23 35.99 -24.85 -21.45
CA THR A 23 37.44 -25.12 -21.53
C THR A 23 37.76 -26.22 -22.55
N ASN A 24 36.82 -27.14 -22.76
CA ASN A 24 37.00 -28.25 -23.71
C ASN A 24 36.97 -27.76 -25.17
N LEU A 25 36.45 -26.54 -25.42
CA LEU A 25 36.62 -25.86 -26.71
C LEU A 25 38.08 -25.41 -26.90
N GLY A 26 38.76 -24.95 -25.85
CA GLY A 26 40.19 -24.67 -25.92
C GLY A 26 41.01 -25.92 -26.16
N GLU A 27 40.66 -27.01 -25.47
CA GLU A 27 41.31 -28.31 -25.64
C GLU A 27 41.14 -28.86 -27.06
N ALA A 28 39.93 -28.79 -27.63
CA ALA A 28 39.69 -29.18 -29.02
C ALA A 28 40.53 -28.36 -30.00
N TRP A 29 40.72 -27.06 -29.75
CA TRP A 29 41.54 -26.19 -30.60
C TRP A 29 43.04 -26.48 -30.49
N ARG A 30 43.47 -26.95 -29.33
CA ARG A 30 44.86 -27.35 -29.07
C ARG A 30 45.21 -28.70 -29.71
N ILE A 31 44.28 -29.65 -29.71
CA ILE A 31 44.47 -30.99 -30.28
C ILE A 31 44.22 -31.00 -31.79
N ALA A 32 43.58 -29.97 -32.34
CA ALA A 32 43.36 -29.79 -33.78
C ALA A 32 44.69 -29.71 -34.56
N GLU A 33 44.90 -30.65 -35.47
CA GLU A 33 46.00 -30.65 -36.43
C GLU A 33 45.63 -29.86 -37.70
N GLY A 34 46.59 -29.13 -38.26
CA GLY A 34 46.42 -28.34 -39.49
C GLY A 34 47.52 -27.30 -39.66
N ALA A 35 48.08 -27.20 -40.86
CA ALA A 35 49.17 -26.26 -41.16
C ALA A 35 48.63 -24.84 -41.44
N ASP A 36 47.46 -24.76 -42.08
CA ASP A 36 46.76 -23.51 -42.37
C ASP A 36 45.49 -23.34 -41.52
N MET A 37 45.01 -22.09 -41.38
CA MET A 37 43.84 -21.76 -40.54
C MET A 37 42.56 -22.51 -40.93
N SER A 38 42.38 -22.81 -42.23
CA SER A 38 41.22 -23.56 -42.73
C SER A 38 41.28 -25.03 -42.33
N GLU A 39 42.46 -25.64 -42.45
CA GLU A 39 42.70 -27.03 -42.04
C GLU A 39 42.58 -27.18 -40.52
N LYS A 40 43.10 -26.20 -39.77
CA LYS A 40 42.99 -26.17 -38.31
C LYS A 40 41.55 -26.02 -37.83
N LEU A 41 40.71 -25.29 -38.57
CA LEU A 41 39.28 -25.18 -38.28
C LEU A 41 38.53 -26.50 -38.54
N LEU A 42 38.88 -27.22 -39.61
CA LEU A 42 38.36 -28.55 -39.89
C LEU A 42 38.82 -29.57 -38.83
N GLY A 43 40.11 -29.54 -38.46
CA GLY A 43 40.71 -30.34 -37.39
C GLY A 43 40.05 -30.08 -36.03
N PHE A 44 39.71 -28.82 -35.74
CA PHE A 44 38.96 -28.43 -34.55
C PHE A 44 37.58 -29.09 -34.51
N LEU A 45 36.81 -29.01 -35.59
CA LEU A 45 35.48 -29.60 -35.66
C LEU A 45 35.52 -31.13 -35.49
N SER A 46 36.55 -31.80 -36.00
CA SER A 46 36.77 -33.24 -35.75
C SER A 46 37.19 -33.54 -34.31
N ALA A 47 37.98 -32.66 -33.68
CA ALA A 47 38.48 -32.83 -32.31
C ALA A 47 37.44 -32.49 -31.22
N LEU A 48 36.35 -31.80 -31.57
CA LEU A 48 35.25 -31.48 -30.65
C LEU A 48 34.64 -32.74 -30.00
N GLY A 49 34.41 -33.79 -30.79
CA GLY A 49 33.84 -35.04 -30.28
C GLY A 49 34.73 -35.70 -29.23
N ALA A 50 36.04 -35.64 -29.42
CA ALA A 50 37.03 -36.19 -28.47
C ALA A 50 37.17 -35.32 -27.22
N ALA A 51 37.24 -33.99 -27.37
CA ALA A 51 37.40 -33.06 -26.24
C ALA A 51 36.14 -32.99 -25.33
N PHE A 52 34.94 -33.19 -25.89
CA PHE A 52 33.70 -33.25 -25.10
C PHE A 52 33.38 -34.65 -24.56
N SER A 53 34.15 -35.69 -24.95
CA SER A 53 33.96 -37.04 -24.43
C SER A 53 34.34 -37.17 -22.94
N ASN A 54 35.26 -36.32 -22.46
CA ASN A 54 35.63 -36.24 -21.06
C ASN A 54 34.91 -35.05 -20.39
N PRO A 55 34.06 -35.28 -19.37
CA PRO A 55 33.33 -34.22 -18.70
C PRO A 55 34.20 -33.33 -17.78
N MET A 56 35.49 -33.62 -17.65
CA MET A 56 36.43 -32.83 -16.83
C MET A 56 36.98 -31.62 -17.60
N PRO A 57 37.10 -30.44 -16.96
CA PRO A 57 37.65 -29.25 -17.59
C PRO A 57 39.17 -29.35 -17.79
N SER A 58 39.66 -28.86 -18.93
CA SER A 58 41.09 -28.71 -19.19
C SER A 58 41.69 -27.63 -18.27
N LEU A 59 42.78 -27.99 -17.59
CA LEU A 59 43.53 -27.09 -16.69
C LEU A 59 44.65 -26.31 -17.41
N HIS A 60 44.71 -26.38 -18.74
CA HIS A 60 45.71 -25.65 -19.50
C HIS A 60 45.42 -24.13 -19.45
N PRO A 61 46.44 -23.26 -19.27
CA PRO A 61 46.21 -21.83 -19.09
C PRO A 61 45.39 -21.15 -20.20
N MET A 62 45.62 -21.55 -21.46
CA MET A 62 44.89 -21.02 -22.62
C MET A 62 43.44 -21.51 -22.69
N ASP A 63 43.17 -22.74 -22.26
CA ASP A 63 41.84 -23.35 -22.29
C ASP A 63 40.97 -22.76 -21.17
N LEU A 64 41.58 -22.49 -20.01
CA LEU A 64 40.97 -21.77 -18.90
C LEU A 64 40.59 -20.33 -19.29
N LEU A 65 41.45 -19.63 -20.06
CA LEU A 65 41.12 -18.30 -20.58
C LEU A 65 39.91 -18.34 -21.51
N ILE A 66 39.83 -19.33 -22.41
CA ILE A 66 38.68 -19.53 -23.29
C ILE A 66 37.40 -19.80 -22.47
N GLY A 67 37.50 -20.64 -21.45
CA GLY A 67 36.39 -20.91 -20.52
C GLY A 67 35.90 -19.67 -19.77
N VAL A 68 36.82 -18.86 -19.25
CA VAL A 68 36.50 -17.58 -18.58
C VAL A 68 35.84 -16.60 -19.55
N CYS A 69 36.37 -16.46 -20.77
CA CYS A 69 35.77 -15.63 -21.82
C CYS A 69 34.35 -16.07 -22.18
N CYS A 70 34.10 -17.37 -22.33
CA CYS A 70 32.78 -17.91 -22.63
C CYS A 70 31.79 -17.69 -21.48
N GLY A 71 32.20 -17.95 -20.24
CA GLY A 71 31.38 -17.71 -19.05
C GLY A 71 31.04 -16.23 -18.84
N ALA A 72 32.02 -15.34 -19.05
CA ALA A 72 31.82 -13.89 -19.01
C ALA A 72 30.90 -13.41 -20.15
N GLY A 73 31.08 -13.95 -21.36
CA GLY A 73 30.24 -13.67 -22.52
C GLY A 73 28.79 -14.08 -22.32
N LEU A 74 28.54 -15.29 -21.78
CA LEU A 74 27.20 -15.76 -21.43
C LEU A 74 26.55 -14.87 -20.36
N ARG A 75 27.31 -14.50 -19.32
CA ARG A 75 26.83 -13.58 -18.27
C ARG A 75 26.49 -12.21 -18.84
N LEU A 76 27.31 -11.69 -19.76
CA LEU A 76 27.04 -10.44 -20.45
C LEU A 76 25.79 -10.53 -21.34
N ALA A 77 25.63 -11.62 -22.09
CA ALA A 77 24.45 -11.85 -22.94
C ALA A 77 23.15 -11.91 -22.11
N VAL A 78 23.15 -12.64 -21.00
CA VAL A 78 21.99 -12.69 -20.08
C VAL A 78 21.75 -11.33 -19.43
N TYR A 79 22.79 -10.59 -19.05
CA TYR A 79 22.67 -9.24 -18.50
C TYR A 79 22.05 -8.26 -19.50
N LEU A 80 22.48 -8.29 -20.77
CA LEU A 80 21.92 -7.47 -21.85
C LEU A 80 20.46 -7.84 -22.14
N LYS A 81 20.15 -9.15 -22.18
CA LYS A 81 18.77 -9.64 -22.36
C LYS A 81 17.88 -9.27 -21.17
N GLY A 82 18.41 -9.27 -19.95
CA GLY A 82 17.74 -8.83 -18.73
C GLY A 82 17.46 -7.32 -18.71
N LYS A 83 18.36 -6.48 -19.23
CA LYS A 83 18.11 -5.04 -19.39
C LYS A 83 16.97 -4.75 -20.39
N ASN A 84 16.83 -5.59 -21.41
CA ASN A 84 15.74 -5.54 -22.38
C ASN A 84 14.45 -6.27 -21.92
N ALA A 85 14.40 -6.83 -20.72
CA ALA A 85 13.22 -7.54 -20.19
C ALA A 85 12.08 -6.61 -19.74
N LYS A 86 12.20 -5.30 -19.95
CA LYS A 86 11.08 -4.38 -19.78
C LYS A 86 9.98 -4.76 -20.77
N LYS A 87 8.72 -4.72 -20.33
CA LYS A 87 7.55 -5.02 -21.17
C LYS A 87 7.33 -3.91 -22.19
N TYR A 88 8.13 -3.89 -23.25
CA TYR A 88 7.97 -3.02 -24.39
C TYR A 88 7.20 -3.72 -25.50
N ARG A 89 6.44 -2.94 -26.26
CA ARG A 89 5.89 -3.38 -27.54
C ARG A 89 7.00 -3.26 -28.59
N HIS A 90 7.79 -4.32 -28.75
CA HIS A 90 8.89 -4.33 -29.72
C HIS A 90 8.35 -4.15 -31.14
N GLY A 91 9.01 -3.30 -31.94
CA GLY A 91 8.60 -3.02 -33.31
C GLY A 91 7.38 -2.10 -33.46
N MET A 92 6.92 -1.47 -32.37
CA MET A 92 5.83 -0.49 -32.42
C MET A 92 6.29 0.88 -31.97
N GLU A 93 5.90 1.89 -32.74
CA GLU A 93 6.10 3.29 -32.37
C GLU A 93 5.21 3.70 -31.20
N TYR A 94 5.68 4.71 -30.46
CA TYR A 94 4.88 5.35 -29.43
C TYR A 94 3.65 6.02 -30.08
N GLY A 95 2.47 5.82 -29.50
CA GLY A 95 1.22 6.30 -30.10
C GLY A 95 0.48 5.29 -30.97
N SER A 96 1.00 4.07 -31.13
CA SER A 96 0.31 2.93 -31.77
C SER A 96 -0.93 2.40 -31.02
N ALA A 97 -1.46 3.16 -30.05
CA ALA A 97 -2.68 2.80 -29.34
C ALA A 97 -3.88 2.92 -30.28
N ARG A 98 -4.73 1.89 -30.28
CA ARG A 98 -6.01 1.89 -31.00
C ARG A 98 -7.16 1.83 -30.02
N TRP A 99 -8.34 2.19 -30.50
CA TRP A 99 -9.58 1.90 -29.80
C TRP A 99 -9.71 0.39 -29.56
N GLY A 100 -10.07 0.04 -28.32
CA GLY A 100 -10.39 -1.33 -27.96
C GLY A 100 -11.68 -1.77 -28.64
N THR A 101 -11.78 -3.07 -28.90
CA THR A 101 -12.98 -3.76 -29.37
C THR A 101 -13.46 -4.70 -28.28
N GLN A 102 -14.70 -5.19 -28.37
CA GLN A 102 -15.25 -6.14 -27.40
C GLN A 102 -14.35 -7.39 -27.23
N LYS A 103 -13.77 -7.89 -28.32
CA LYS A 103 -12.83 -9.03 -28.30
C LYS A 103 -11.60 -8.80 -27.43
N ASP A 104 -11.18 -7.55 -27.28
CA ASP A 104 -10.02 -7.21 -26.46
C ASP A 104 -10.32 -7.34 -24.96
N ILE A 105 -11.59 -7.19 -24.55
CA ILE A 105 -12.00 -7.26 -23.14
C ILE A 105 -12.62 -8.59 -22.73
N GLU A 106 -13.19 -9.35 -23.67
CA GLU A 106 -13.79 -10.68 -23.46
C GLU A 106 -12.97 -11.60 -22.52
N PRO A 107 -11.63 -11.71 -22.62
CA PRO A 107 -10.85 -12.57 -21.72
C PRO A 107 -10.87 -12.14 -20.24
N PHE A 108 -11.26 -10.88 -19.97
CA PHE A 108 -11.35 -10.27 -18.65
C PHE A 108 -12.79 -10.22 -18.12
N GLU A 109 -13.77 -10.74 -18.86
CA GLU A 109 -15.17 -10.83 -18.45
C GLU A 109 -15.49 -12.17 -17.78
N ASP A 110 -16.36 -12.15 -16.79
CA ASP A 110 -16.98 -13.33 -16.22
C ASP A 110 -18.20 -13.72 -17.06
N PRO A 111 -18.42 -15.02 -17.36
CA PRO A 111 -19.58 -15.46 -18.13
C PRO A 111 -20.91 -15.10 -17.45
N VAL A 112 -20.94 -14.97 -16.12
CA VAL A 112 -22.13 -14.53 -15.39
C VAL A 112 -22.14 -13.00 -15.32
N PHE A 113 -23.11 -12.38 -16.00
CA PHE A 113 -23.22 -10.92 -16.09
C PHE A 113 -23.08 -10.21 -14.73
N ALA A 114 -23.82 -10.69 -13.71
CA ALA A 114 -23.85 -10.09 -12.37
C ALA A 114 -22.48 -10.11 -11.65
N ASN A 115 -21.55 -10.95 -12.08
CA ASN A 115 -20.20 -11.04 -11.51
C ASN A 115 -19.22 -10.04 -12.15
N ASN A 116 -19.71 -9.06 -12.91
CA ASN A 116 -18.87 -8.09 -13.59
C ASN A 116 -19.16 -6.65 -13.15
N VAL A 117 -18.14 -5.81 -13.15
CA VAL A 117 -18.29 -4.35 -13.19
C VAL A 117 -18.70 -3.94 -14.60
N ILE A 118 -19.79 -3.18 -14.69
CA ILE A 118 -20.23 -2.59 -15.96
C ILE A 118 -19.39 -1.35 -16.23
N LEU A 119 -18.67 -1.32 -17.36
CA LEU A 119 -17.89 -0.16 -17.80
C LEU A 119 -18.65 0.60 -18.88
N THR A 120 -19.16 -0.12 -19.89
CA THR A 120 -19.96 0.43 -20.99
C THR A 120 -21.09 -0.55 -21.35
N ARG A 121 -21.74 -0.34 -22.50
CA ARG A 121 -22.72 -1.29 -23.04
C ARG A 121 -22.08 -2.64 -23.40
N THR A 122 -20.86 -2.63 -23.90
CA THR A 122 -20.16 -3.79 -24.49
C THR A 122 -19.02 -4.28 -23.61
N GLU A 123 -18.37 -3.39 -22.85
CA GLU A 123 -17.20 -3.71 -22.05
C GLU A 123 -17.54 -3.91 -20.57
N ARG A 124 -17.05 -5.01 -20.00
CA ARG A 124 -17.22 -5.38 -18.59
C ARG A 124 -15.91 -5.89 -17.99
N LEU A 125 -15.86 -5.97 -16.67
CA LEU A 125 -14.68 -6.46 -15.96
C LEU A 125 -15.06 -7.40 -14.83
N MET A 126 -14.51 -8.62 -14.83
CA MET A 126 -14.83 -9.62 -13.80
C MET A 126 -14.46 -9.15 -12.39
N MET A 127 -15.34 -9.43 -11.43
CA MET A 127 -15.13 -9.18 -10.00
C MET A 127 -14.37 -10.30 -9.29
N GLY A 128 -14.11 -11.43 -9.95
CA GLY A 128 -13.28 -12.51 -9.42
C GLY A 128 -11.82 -12.10 -9.25
N ASN A 129 -11.15 -12.53 -8.17
CA ASN A 129 -9.70 -12.30 -7.97
C ASN A 129 -8.82 -13.40 -8.59
N ARG A 130 -9.43 -14.52 -9.02
CA ARG A 130 -8.74 -15.71 -9.50
C ARG A 130 -9.36 -16.18 -10.83
N PRO A 131 -9.12 -15.46 -11.94
CA PRO A 131 -9.46 -15.98 -13.26
C PRO A 131 -8.77 -17.31 -13.52
N LYS A 132 -9.36 -18.16 -14.38
CA LYS A 132 -8.75 -19.41 -14.84
C LYS A 132 -7.35 -19.19 -15.39
N ASN A 133 -7.13 -18.08 -16.08
CA ASN A 133 -5.82 -17.62 -16.51
C ASN A 133 -5.33 -16.47 -15.62
N PRO A 134 -4.28 -16.65 -14.80
CA PRO A 134 -3.73 -15.59 -13.94
C PRO A 134 -3.29 -14.32 -14.70
N ALA A 135 -2.93 -14.43 -15.99
CA ALA A 135 -2.57 -13.29 -16.82
C ALA A 135 -3.74 -12.31 -17.05
N ASN A 136 -4.97 -12.79 -16.86
CA ASN A 136 -6.21 -12.01 -17.03
C ASN A 136 -6.65 -11.32 -15.75
N ALA A 137 -5.93 -11.49 -14.64
CA ALA A 137 -6.21 -10.72 -13.44
C ALA A 137 -5.93 -9.23 -13.71
N ARG A 138 -6.92 -8.38 -13.41
CA ARG A 138 -6.85 -6.93 -13.61
C ARG A 138 -7.19 -6.19 -12.33
N ASN A 139 -6.68 -4.97 -12.23
CA ASN A 139 -7.08 -4.04 -11.18
C ASN A 139 -8.53 -3.61 -11.42
N LYS A 140 -9.31 -3.52 -10.35
CA LYS A 140 -10.76 -3.22 -10.39
C LYS A 140 -11.06 -1.76 -10.05
N ASN A 141 -10.03 -0.98 -9.77
CA ASN A 141 -10.18 0.45 -9.57
C ASN A 141 -10.57 1.10 -10.91
N VAL A 142 -11.75 1.72 -10.95
CA VAL A 142 -12.25 2.43 -12.12
C VAL A 142 -12.19 3.93 -11.86
N LEU A 143 -11.52 4.67 -12.74
CA LEU A 143 -11.53 6.13 -12.76
C LEU A 143 -12.49 6.60 -13.87
N VAL A 144 -13.59 7.23 -13.48
CA VAL A 144 -14.56 7.80 -14.42
C VAL A 144 -14.36 9.31 -14.51
N VAL A 145 -13.86 9.78 -15.65
CA VAL A 145 -13.64 11.21 -15.92
C VAL A 145 -14.74 11.74 -16.82
N GLY A 146 -15.32 12.89 -16.46
CA GLY A 146 -16.30 13.57 -17.30
C GLY A 146 -16.74 14.88 -16.69
N GLY A 147 -17.18 15.82 -17.53
CA GLY A 147 -17.68 17.13 -17.11
C GLY A 147 -18.94 17.04 -16.22
N SER A 148 -19.37 18.17 -15.68
CA SER A 148 -20.68 18.26 -15.03
C SER A 148 -21.78 17.88 -16.02
N GLY A 149 -22.82 17.16 -15.57
CA GLY A 149 -23.92 16.73 -16.43
C GLY A 149 -23.61 15.56 -17.40
N SER A 150 -22.37 15.06 -17.46
CA SER A 150 -22.01 13.95 -18.37
C SER A 150 -22.61 12.58 -18.02
N GLY A 151 -23.43 12.52 -16.95
CA GLY A 151 -24.15 11.31 -16.56
C GLY A 151 -23.32 10.25 -15.81
N LYS A 152 -22.16 10.60 -15.22
CA LYS A 152 -21.32 9.67 -14.42
C LYS A 152 -22.15 8.84 -13.42
N THR A 153 -23.01 9.49 -12.65
CA THR A 153 -23.89 8.83 -11.68
C THR A 153 -24.91 7.92 -12.35
N ARG A 154 -25.57 8.41 -13.42
CA ARG A 154 -26.67 7.70 -14.09
C ARG A 154 -26.20 6.49 -14.90
N PHE A 155 -25.09 6.61 -15.62
CA PHE A 155 -24.65 5.61 -16.59
C PHE A 155 -23.64 4.61 -16.03
N TRP A 156 -22.88 4.98 -14.98
CA TRP A 156 -21.89 4.08 -14.40
C TRP A 156 -22.24 3.67 -12.98
N LEU A 157 -22.48 4.62 -12.07
CA LEU A 157 -22.67 4.29 -10.65
C LEU A 157 -23.99 3.53 -10.40
N LYS A 158 -25.13 4.09 -10.84
CA LYS A 158 -26.46 3.49 -10.60
C LYS A 158 -26.58 2.07 -11.16
N PRO A 159 -26.17 1.76 -12.40
CA PRO A 159 -26.22 0.40 -12.91
C PRO A 159 -25.38 -0.57 -12.08
N ASN A 160 -24.18 -0.17 -11.66
CA ASN A 160 -23.32 -1.02 -10.82
C ASN A 160 -23.90 -1.25 -9.41
N LEU A 161 -24.58 -0.26 -8.82
CA LEU A 161 -25.29 -0.44 -7.54
C LEU A 161 -26.48 -1.39 -7.69
N LEU A 162 -27.25 -1.23 -8.78
CA LEU A 162 -28.44 -2.03 -9.05
C LEU A 162 -28.12 -3.49 -9.41
N GLN A 163 -26.87 -3.80 -9.77
CA GLN A 163 -26.43 -5.19 -9.91
C GLN A 163 -26.44 -5.96 -8.59
N CYS A 164 -26.38 -5.28 -7.44
CA CYS A 164 -26.49 -5.92 -6.11
C CYS A 164 -25.49 -7.08 -5.91
N HIS A 165 -24.27 -6.96 -6.45
CA HIS A 165 -23.28 -8.04 -6.50
C HIS A 165 -22.28 -8.02 -5.31
N SER A 166 -22.21 -6.93 -4.54
CA SER A 166 -21.24 -6.78 -3.44
C SER A 166 -21.71 -5.81 -2.36
N SER A 167 -21.00 -5.74 -1.24
CA SER A 167 -21.18 -4.67 -0.26
C SER A 167 -20.69 -3.33 -0.83
N TYR A 168 -21.47 -2.26 -0.60
CA TYR A 168 -21.18 -0.94 -1.14
C TYR A 168 -20.96 0.08 -0.03
N VAL A 169 -19.96 0.94 -0.21
CA VAL A 169 -19.77 2.18 0.55
C VAL A 169 -19.81 3.31 -0.47
N VAL A 170 -20.82 4.17 -0.35
CA VAL A 170 -21.09 5.22 -1.35
C VAL A 170 -21.02 6.57 -0.67
N THR A 171 -20.21 7.46 -1.25
CA THR A 171 -20.25 8.89 -0.91
C THR A 171 -21.35 9.54 -1.74
N ASP A 172 -22.38 10.05 -1.06
CA ASP A 172 -23.56 10.65 -1.69
C ASP A 172 -23.71 12.12 -1.27
N PRO A 173 -22.99 13.06 -1.92
CA PRO A 173 -23.03 14.48 -1.54
C PRO A 173 -24.40 15.14 -1.75
N LYS A 174 -25.24 14.59 -2.63
CA LYS A 174 -26.55 15.15 -2.97
C LYS A 174 -27.71 14.44 -2.26
N GLY A 175 -27.47 13.22 -1.75
CA GLY A 175 -28.50 12.39 -1.14
C GLY A 175 -29.45 11.75 -2.17
N ASP A 176 -29.15 11.83 -3.47
CA ASP A 176 -30.01 11.32 -4.54
C ASP A 176 -29.82 9.82 -4.75
N ILE A 177 -28.62 9.29 -4.53
CA ILE A 177 -28.29 7.88 -4.77
C ILE A 177 -29.11 6.96 -3.87
N VAL A 178 -29.22 7.29 -2.58
CA VAL A 178 -30.01 6.48 -1.64
C VAL A 178 -31.51 6.52 -1.96
N ILE A 179 -32.01 7.65 -2.47
CA ILE A 179 -33.42 7.77 -2.89
C ILE A 179 -33.67 6.91 -4.13
N ASP A 180 -32.76 6.96 -5.10
CA ASP A 180 -32.92 6.29 -6.39
C ASP A 180 -32.71 4.78 -6.32
N CYS A 181 -31.72 4.31 -5.54
CA CYS A 181 -31.30 2.91 -5.51
C CYS A 181 -31.62 2.19 -4.20
N GLY A 182 -31.93 2.92 -3.12
CA GLY A 182 -32.07 2.33 -1.78
C GLY A 182 -33.18 1.29 -1.68
N GLN A 183 -34.35 1.56 -2.29
CA GLN A 183 -35.45 0.59 -2.29
C GLN A 183 -35.10 -0.71 -3.03
N ALA A 184 -34.34 -0.62 -4.14
CA ALA A 184 -33.88 -1.80 -4.86
C ALA A 184 -32.88 -2.61 -4.02
N LEU A 185 -31.95 -1.94 -3.34
CA LEU A 185 -30.99 -2.60 -2.45
C LEU A 185 -31.69 -3.30 -1.28
N LEU A 186 -32.66 -2.64 -0.62
CA LEU A 186 -33.45 -3.25 0.46
C LEU A 186 -34.19 -4.50 0.01
N LYS A 187 -34.82 -4.45 -1.18
CA LYS A 187 -35.52 -5.62 -1.75
C LYS A 187 -34.57 -6.78 -2.06
N ASN A 188 -33.30 -6.50 -2.33
CA ASN A 188 -32.25 -7.50 -2.53
C ASN A 188 -31.53 -7.88 -1.22
N GLY A 189 -32.12 -7.59 -0.05
CA GLY A 189 -31.62 -8.05 1.25
C GLY A 189 -30.47 -7.22 1.84
N TYR A 190 -30.19 -6.03 1.30
CA TYR A 190 -29.15 -5.17 1.86
C TYR A 190 -29.61 -4.48 3.14
N SER A 191 -28.74 -4.45 4.16
CA SER A 191 -28.88 -3.54 5.30
C SER A 191 -28.26 -2.19 4.95
N ILE A 192 -29.10 -1.19 4.69
CA ILE A 192 -28.62 0.18 4.39
C ILE A 192 -28.31 0.91 5.70
N ARG A 193 -27.08 1.45 5.79
CA ARG A 193 -26.63 2.31 6.88
C ARG A 193 -26.31 3.69 6.32
N ILE A 194 -26.83 4.75 6.92
CA ILE A 194 -26.66 6.13 6.44
C ILE A 194 -25.89 6.93 7.48
N PHE A 195 -24.77 7.53 7.08
CA PHE A 195 -24.02 8.48 7.89
C PHE A 195 -24.13 9.88 7.25
N ASN A 196 -24.97 10.74 7.84
CA ASN A 196 -25.28 12.06 7.33
C ASN A 196 -24.59 13.13 8.19
N THR A 197 -23.60 13.80 7.60
CA THR A 197 -22.80 14.83 8.26
C THR A 197 -23.41 16.23 8.20
N ILE A 198 -24.55 16.41 7.50
CA ILE A 198 -25.27 17.68 7.40
C ILE A 198 -26.46 17.69 8.37
N ASN A 199 -27.28 16.65 8.33
CA ASN A 199 -28.45 16.51 9.20
C ASN A 199 -28.32 15.27 10.08
N PHE A 200 -27.82 15.48 11.29
CA PHE A 200 -27.62 14.41 12.27
C PHE A 200 -28.91 13.70 12.69
N ARG A 201 -30.08 14.37 12.62
CA ARG A 201 -31.38 13.71 12.92
C ARG A 201 -31.74 12.64 11.89
N LYS A 202 -31.19 12.73 10.68
CA LYS A 202 -31.36 11.74 9.60
C LYS A 202 -30.13 10.83 9.45
N SER A 203 -29.17 10.92 10.36
CA SER A 203 -27.99 10.08 10.38
C SER A 203 -28.18 8.92 11.35
N MET A 204 -27.60 7.77 11.03
CA MET A 204 -27.26 6.81 12.07
C MET A 204 -26.10 7.34 12.90
N HIS A 205 -26.06 6.94 14.17
CA HIS A 205 -24.99 7.32 15.07
C HIS A 205 -23.74 6.49 14.79
N TYR A 206 -22.58 7.15 14.87
CA TYR A 206 -21.28 6.52 14.75
C TYR A 206 -20.43 6.96 15.94
N ASN A 207 -19.91 5.98 16.68
CA ASN A 207 -18.94 6.20 17.75
C ASN A 207 -17.70 5.36 17.45
N PRO A 208 -16.54 5.97 17.15
CA PRO A 208 -15.33 5.21 16.82
C PRO A 208 -14.79 4.39 18.00
N PHE A 209 -15.09 4.77 19.25
CA PHE A 209 -14.66 4.01 20.42
C PHE A 209 -15.25 2.60 20.46
N ALA A 210 -16.45 2.41 19.89
CA ALA A 210 -17.07 1.09 19.77
C ALA A 210 -16.31 0.13 18.82
N TYR A 211 -15.39 0.65 18.01
CA TYR A 211 -14.59 -0.09 17.03
C TYR A 211 -13.11 -0.19 17.42
N ILE A 212 -12.75 0.22 18.65
CA ILE A 212 -11.40 0.05 19.18
C ILE A 212 -11.32 -1.34 19.82
N HIS A 213 -10.43 -2.19 19.31
CA HIS A 213 -10.19 -3.53 19.84
C HIS A 213 -8.75 -3.72 20.32
N SER A 214 -7.85 -2.81 19.95
CA SER A 214 -6.42 -2.91 20.24
C SER A 214 -5.76 -1.54 20.32
N GLU A 215 -4.57 -1.48 20.95
CA GLU A 215 -3.74 -0.27 20.98
C GLU A 215 -3.43 0.26 19.56
N LYS A 216 -3.36 -0.64 18.57
CA LYS A 216 -3.14 -0.28 17.17
C LYS A 216 -4.33 0.52 16.63
N ASP A 217 -5.55 0.24 17.06
CA ASP A 217 -6.75 0.94 16.61
C ASP A 217 -6.83 2.35 17.23
N ILE A 218 -6.36 2.52 18.47
CA ILE A 218 -6.16 3.86 19.07
C ILE A 218 -5.21 4.68 18.19
N LEU A 219 -4.07 4.12 17.80
CA LEU A 219 -3.12 4.82 16.93
C LEU A 219 -3.71 5.16 15.55
N LYS A 220 -4.49 4.25 14.95
CA LYS A 220 -5.20 4.51 13.69
C LYS A 220 -6.21 5.65 13.84
N LEU A 221 -7.00 5.65 14.92
CA LEU A 221 -7.98 6.70 15.19
C LEU A 221 -7.29 8.06 15.35
N THR A 222 -6.24 8.12 16.17
CA THR A 222 -5.42 9.32 16.35
C THR A 222 -4.84 9.83 15.03
N THR A 223 -4.25 8.93 14.23
CA THR A 223 -3.66 9.30 12.92
C THR A 223 -4.72 9.86 12.00
N THR A 224 -5.91 9.27 11.99
CA THR A 224 -7.05 9.72 11.18
C THR A 224 -7.52 11.09 11.62
N LEU A 225 -7.64 11.35 12.92
CA LEU A 225 -8.04 12.67 13.46
C LEU A 225 -7.03 13.76 13.10
N ILE A 226 -5.73 13.49 13.28
CA ILE A 226 -4.67 14.46 12.96
C ILE A 226 -4.62 14.73 11.46
N ALA A 227 -4.71 13.70 10.62
CA ALA A 227 -4.69 13.85 9.18
C ALA A 227 -5.85 14.71 8.64
N ASN A 228 -7.05 14.58 9.22
CA ASN A 228 -8.23 15.33 8.79
C ASN A 228 -8.33 16.74 9.41
N THR A 229 -7.52 17.07 10.41
CA THR A 229 -7.49 18.41 11.04
C THR A 229 -6.28 19.25 10.63
N LYS A 230 -5.33 18.67 9.89
CA LYS A 230 -4.30 19.40 9.15
C LYS A 230 -4.99 20.04 7.94
N GLY A 231 -5.17 21.37 7.96
CA GLY A 231 -5.59 22.10 6.76
C GLY A 231 -4.53 22.06 5.66
N ASP A 232 -4.84 22.60 4.47
CA ASP A 232 -3.93 22.68 3.30
C ASP A 232 -2.63 23.51 3.51
N GLY A 233 -2.37 23.93 4.75
CA GLY A 233 -1.14 24.62 5.11
C GLY A 233 0.06 23.68 5.16
N LYS A 234 1.26 24.24 4.96
CA LYS A 234 2.54 23.53 5.12
C LYS A 234 2.50 22.66 6.36
N ALA A 235 2.89 21.39 6.21
CA ALA A 235 2.94 20.42 7.29
C ALA A 235 3.53 21.09 8.55
N GLY A 236 2.71 21.21 9.60
CA GLY A 236 3.21 21.66 10.90
C GLY A 236 4.42 20.81 11.27
N ASP A 237 5.41 21.44 11.90
CA ASP A 237 6.68 20.81 12.26
C ASP A 237 6.45 19.43 12.89
N GLU A 238 7.22 18.44 12.43
CA GLU A 238 7.07 17.01 12.74
C GLU A 238 7.06 16.77 14.26
N PHE A 239 7.78 17.61 15.00
CA PHE A 239 7.76 17.62 16.46
C PHE A 239 6.34 17.82 17.03
N TRP A 240 5.60 18.83 16.57
CA TRP A 240 4.23 19.12 17.02
C TRP A 240 3.27 17.99 16.66
N THR A 241 3.43 17.40 15.47
CA THR A 241 2.63 16.23 15.07
C THR A 241 2.87 15.03 15.99
N LYS A 242 4.13 14.78 16.39
CA LYS A 242 4.48 13.68 17.30
C LYS A 242 3.92 13.93 18.71
N ALA A 243 4.03 15.15 19.22
CA ALA A 243 3.47 15.50 20.52
C ALA A 243 1.93 15.39 20.53
N GLU A 244 1.25 15.91 19.50
CA GLU A 244 -0.20 15.77 19.29
C GLU A 244 -0.62 14.29 19.24
N THR A 245 0.16 13.45 18.55
CA THR A 245 -0.09 12.00 18.46
C THR A 245 0.01 11.33 19.83
N LEU A 246 1.06 11.64 20.61
CA LEU A 246 1.25 11.06 21.95
C LEU A 246 0.12 11.47 22.89
N LEU A 247 -0.28 12.74 22.84
CA LEU A 247 -1.38 13.26 23.66
C LEU A 247 -2.70 12.56 23.33
N TYR A 248 -3.13 12.57 22.07
CA TYR A 248 -4.39 11.92 21.68
C TYR A 248 -4.39 10.42 21.97
N CYS A 249 -3.27 9.72 21.74
CA CYS A 249 -3.17 8.30 22.11
C CYS A 249 -3.32 8.08 23.61
N ALA A 250 -2.78 8.97 24.45
CA ALA A 250 -2.93 8.90 25.89
C ALA A 250 -4.38 9.14 26.31
N LEU A 251 -5.02 10.21 25.83
CA LEU A 251 -6.40 10.57 26.20
C LEU A 251 -7.41 9.52 25.71
N ILE A 252 -7.34 9.12 24.44
CA ILE A 252 -8.22 8.09 23.86
C ILE A 252 -8.00 6.76 24.58
N GLY A 253 -6.75 6.41 24.89
CA GLY A 253 -6.44 5.20 25.66
C GLY A 253 -7.00 5.24 27.08
N TYR A 254 -6.97 6.40 27.75
CA TYR A 254 -7.58 6.55 29.06
C TYR A 254 -9.10 6.34 28.98
N ILE A 255 -9.77 7.04 28.05
CA ILE A 255 -11.22 6.97 27.87
C ILE A 255 -11.64 5.53 27.54
N HIS A 256 -10.96 4.86 26.63
CA HIS A 256 -11.34 3.51 26.21
C HIS A 256 -11.16 2.45 27.31
N TYR A 257 -10.11 2.54 28.13
CA TYR A 257 -9.79 1.50 29.12
C TYR A 257 -10.31 1.78 30.53
N GLU A 258 -10.47 3.05 30.92
CA GLU A 258 -10.84 3.41 32.31
C GLU A 258 -12.19 4.13 32.41
N ALA A 259 -12.68 4.81 31.36
CA ALA A 259 -13.96 5.49 31.44
C ALA A 259 -15.15 4.52 31.25
N PRO A 260 -16.30 4.78 31.91
CA PRO A 260 -17.54 4.04 31.69
C PRO A 260 -17.95 4.04 30.21
N LEU A 261 -18.61 2.97 29.75
CA LEU A 261 -19.01 2.79 28.34
C LEU A 261 -19.79 3.98 27.76
N GLU A 262 -20.60 4.65 28.58
CA GLU A 262 -21.40 5.82 28.20
C GLU A 262 -20.53 7.05 27.89
N GLU A 263 -19.40 7.17 28.57
CA GLU A 263 -18.42 8.26 28.42
C GLU A 263 -17.36 7.94 27.36
N GLN A 264 -17.38 6.77 26.73
CA GLN A 264 -16.43 6.42 25.68
C GLN A 264 -16.80 7.07 24.35
N ASN A 265 -16.69 8.39 24.27
CA ASN A 265 -17.12 9.16 23.11
C ASN A 265 -16.25 10.41 22.91
N PHE A 266 -16.47 11.12 21.79
CA PHE A 266 -15.68 12.32 21.47
C PHE A 266 -16.00 13.53 22.34
N ALA A 267 -17.18 13.62 22.94
CA ALA A 267 -17.48 14.72 23.86
C ALA A 267 -16.53 14.67 25.07
N THR A 268 -16.35 13.49 25.67
CA THR A 268 -15.38 13.27 26.75
C THR A 268 -13.95 13.59 26.34
N LEU A 269 -13.54 13.23 25.11
CA LEU A 269 -12.21 13.59 24.60
C LEU A 269 -12.02 15.11 24.53
N ILE A 270 -13.05 15.84 24.11
CA ILE A 270 -13.03 17.31 24.03
C ILE A 270 -13.02 17.92 25.43
N GLU A 271 -13.80 17.37 26.37
CA GLU A 271 -13.79 17.79 27.77
C GLU A 271 -12.40 17.62 28.40
N PHE A 272 -11.74 16.49 28.14
CA PHE A 272 -10.36 16.26 28.60
C PHE A 272 -9.41 17.31 28.03
N LEU A 273 -9.50 17.62 26.72
CA LEU A 273 -8.66 18.65 26.10
C LEU A 273 -8.93 20.05 26.69
N ASN A 274 -10.18 20.37 26.99
CA ASN A 274 -10.55 21.65 27.60
C ASN A 274 -10.09 21.76 29.06
N ALA A 275 -10.09 20.65 29.80
CA ALA A 275 -9.61 20.59 31.18
C ALA A 275 -8.07 20.62 31.30
N MET A 276 -7.35 20.42 30.20
CA MET A 276 -5.90 20.56 30.17
C MET A 276 -5.52 22.04 30.12
N GLU A 277 -5.47 22.68 31.29
CA GLU A 277 -4.92 24.02 31.45
C GLU A 277 -3.39 23.95 31.67
N VAL A 278 -2.69 24.97 31.18
CA VAL A 278 -1.24 25.13 31.39
C VAL A 278 -0.97 26.54 31.87
N ARG A 279 -0.25 26.66 32.99
CA ARG A 279 0.24 27.92 33.56
C ARG A 279 1.73 28.07 33.24
N GLU A 280 2.14 29.24 32.77
CA GLU A 280 3.54 29.52 32.39
C GLU A 280 4.37 29.98 33.60
N ASP A 281 3.70 30.54 34.59
CA ASP A 281 4.24 31.10 35.83
C ASP A 281 4.45 30.05 36.93
N ASP A 282 3.84 28.87 36.81
CA ASP A 282 3.97 27.77 37.75
C ASP A 282 4.13 26.42 37.03
N GLU A 283 5.40 25.98 36.89
CA GLU A 283 5.72 24.68 36.29
C GLU A 283 5.25 23.48 37.14
N THR A 284 4.91 23.71 38.42
CA THR A 284 4.42 22.67 39.33
C THR A 284 2.90 22.50 39.27
N PHE A 285 2.21 23.41 38.57
CA PHE A 285 0.77 23.34 38.40
C PHE A 285 0.34 22.05 37.70
N GLN A 286 -0.59 21.34 38.31
CA GLN A 286 -1.19 20.12 37.75
C GLN A 286 -2.66 20.37 37.45
N ASN A 287 -3.02 20.27 36.16
CA ASN A 287 -4.41 20.30 35.75
C ASN A 287 -5.15 19.01 36.15
N PRO A 288 -6.49 18.98 36.09
CA PRO A 288 -7.27 17.79 36.44
C PRO A 288 -6.84 16.53 35.69
N VAL A 289 -6.46 16.66 34.41
CA VAL A 289 -6.01 15.52 33.59
C VAL A 289 -4.65 14.99 34.09
N ASP A 290 -3.71 15.85 34.44
CA ASP A 290 -2.43 15.46 35.06
C ASP A 290 -2.66 14.65 36.33
N GLN A 291 -3.56 15.11 37.20
CA GLN A 291 -3.91 14.40 38.44
C GLN A 291 -4.56 13.04 38.16
N MET A 292 -5.42 12.94 37.15
CA MET A 292 -6.04 11.68 36.72
C MET A 292 -5.00 10.66 36.22
N PHE A 293 -4.04 11.10 35.41
CA PHE A 293 -2.97 10.24 34.92
C PHE A 293 -2.00 9.81 36.03
N GLU A 294 -1.71 10.68 37.01
CA GLU A 294 -0.87 10.33 38.15
C GLU A 294 -1.58 9.33 39.08
N ALA A 295 -2.88 9.50 39.32
CA ALA A 295 -3.69 8.53 40.05
C ALA A 295 -3.73 7.16 39.34
N LEU A 296 -3.88 7.16 38.01
CA LEU A 296 -3.85 5.94 37.21
C LEU A 296 -2.47 5.27 37.25
N LYS A 297 -1.39 6.05 37.15
CA LYS A 297 0.00 5.56 37.24
C LYS A 297 0.29 4.88 38.57
N LYS A 298 -0.21 5.43 39.69
CA LYS A 298 -0.09 4.80 41.02
C LYS A 298 -0.77 3.43 41.09
N LYS A 299 -1.91 3.26 40.42
CA LYS A 299 -2.65 1.98 40.38
C LYS A 299 -2.09 0.99 39.37
N LYS A 300 -1.77 1.46 38.15
CA LYS A 300 -1.39 0.66 36.98
C LYS A 300 -0.23 1.33 36.22
N PRO A 301 1.02 1.18 36.68
CA PRO A 301 2.16 1.88 36.08
C PRO A 301 2.46 1.46 34.63
N ASN A 302 2.13 0.21 34.25
CA ASN A 302 2.35 -0.33 32.91
C ASN A 302 1.19 -0.06 31.92
N HIS A 303 0.19 0.72 32.32
CA HIS A 303 -0.98 1.01 31.47
C HIS A 303 -0.59 1.79 30.21
N PHE A 304 -1.18 1.45 29.05
CA PHE A 304 -0.88 2.07 27.76
C PHE A 304 -0.99 3.60 27.82
N ALA A 305 -2.12 4.10 28.33
CA ALA A 305 -2.40 5.54 28.41
C ALA A 305 -1.34 6.29 29.24
N VAL A 306 -0.93 5.71 30.38
CA VAL A 306 0.09 6.28 31.27
C VAL A 306 1.45 6.36 30.56
N ARG A 307 1.84 5.30 29.85
CA ARG A 307 3.11 5.27 29.11
C ARG A 307 3.14 6.31 27.98
N GLN A 308 2.03 6.52 27.27
CA GLN A 308 1.95 7.56 26.24
C GLN A 308 1.95 8.97 26.84
N TYR A 309 1.23 9.17 27.95
CA TYR A 309 1.18 10.46 28.63
C TYR A 309 2.53 10.88 29.21
N ALA A 310 3.27 9.93 29.82
CA ALA A 310 4.61 10.18 30.32
C ALA A 310 5.57 10.60 29.18
N LYS A 311 5.49 9.93 28.02
CA LYS A 311 6.26 10.31 26.83
C LYS A 311 5.86 11.70 26.31
N PHE A 312 4.57 12.02 26.34
CA PHE A 312 4.08 13.34 25.96
C PHE A 312 4.65 14.44 26.87
N LYS A 313 4.58 14.29 28.20
CA LYS A 313 5.12 15.29 29.15
C LYS A 313 6.63 15.48 28.99
N LEU A 314 7.37 14.40 28.72
CA LEU A 314 8.81 14.47 28.41
C LEU A 314 9.10 15.20 27.10
N ALA A 315 8.25 15.03 26.08
CA ALA A 315 8.47 15.64 24.77
C ALA A 315 8.00 17.10 24.72
N ALA A 316 6.90 17.46 25.38
CA ALA A 316 6.23 18.73 25.15
C ALA A 316 6.72 19.89 26.04
N GLY A 317 7.20 19.69 27.27
CA GLY A 317 7.46 20.83 28.17
C GLY A 317 6.24 21.78 28.34
N VAL A 318 6.41 22.89 29.06
CA VAL A 318 5.31 23.83 29.35
C VAL A 318 4.88 24.62 28.11
N VAL A 319 5.85 25.16 27.37
CA VAL A 319 5.60 26.02 26.20
C VAL A 319 4.96 25.25 25.03
N CYS A 320 5.32 23.99 24.79
CA CYS A 320 4.72 23.23 23.69
C CYS A 320 3.33 22.70 24.05
N SER A 321 3.06 22.39 25.32
CA SER A 321 1.74 21.96 25.77
C SER A 321 0.68 23.03 25.50
N LYS A 322 0.95 24.31 25.84
CA LYS A 322 0.02 25.42 25.61
C LYS A 322 -0.26 25.66 24.12
N ARG A 323 0.77 25.62 23.25
CA ARG A 323 0.60 25.78 21.80
C ARG A 323 -0.21 24.63 21.19
N LEU A 324 0.01 23.40 21.65
CA LEU A 324 -0.76 22.23 21.21
C LEU A 324 -2.22 22.31 21.64
N LEU A 325 -2.49 22.74 22.88
CA LEU A 325 -3.85 22.94 23.38
C LEU A 325 -4.58 24.02 22.60
N ASN A 326 -3.95 25.17 22.36
CA ASN A 326 -4.53 26.23 21.54
C ASN A 326 -4.81 25.77 20.09
N GLN A 327 -3.95 24.92 19.53
CA GLN A 327 -4.21 24.31 18.21
C GLN A 327 -5.32 23.26 18.26
N ALA A 328 -5.36 22.41 19.28
CA ALA A 328 -6.36 21.35 19.43
C ALA A 328 -7.76 21.92 19.68
N VAL A 329 -7.88 22.90 20.59
CA VAL A 329 -9.13 23.63 20.86
C VAL A 329 -9.59 24.40 19.63
N GLY A 330 -8.67 25.11 18.96
CA GLY A 330 -8.98 25.84 17.71
C GLY A 330 -9.43 24.94 16.56
N LYS A 331 -8.88 23.72 16.45
CA LYS A 331 -9.30 22.69 15.47
C LYS A 331 -10.65 22.05 15.87
N SER A 332 -10.85 21.72 17.15
CA SER A 332 -12.09 21.13 17.68
C SER A 332 -13.29 22.07 17.51
N LEU A 333 -13.09 23.37 17.71
CA LEU A 333 -14.12 24.38 17.48
C LEU A 333 -14.54 24.47 16.00
N ARG A 334 -13.65 24.16 15.04
CA ARG A 334 -14.00 24.12 13.60
C ARG A 334 -14.82 22.88 13.22
N THR A 335 -14.65 21.76 13.92
CA THR A 335 -15.43 20.53 13.66
C THR A 335 -16.84 20.59 14.25
N HIS A 336 -17.08 21.42 15.27
CA HIS A 336 -18.40 21.55 15.92
C HIS A 336 -19.18 22.82 15.55
N ASN A 337 -18.53 23.92 15.18
CA ASN A 337 -19.20 25.08 14.59
C ASN A 337 -19.25 24.97 13.07
N LEU A 338 -20.10 24.07 12.57
CA LEU A 338 -20.61 24.20 11.22
C LEU A 338 -21.51 25.44 11.19
N LYS A 339 -20.95 26.59 10.75
CA LYS A 339 -21.79 27.73 10.37
C LYS A 339 -22.83 27.21 9.37
N PRO A 340 -24.13 27.45 9.56
CA PRO A 340 -25.10 27.20 8.51
C PRO A 340 -24.67 28.01 7.28
N LYS A 341 -24.62 27.36 6.12
CA LYS A 341 -24.54 28.06 4.83
C LYS A 341 -25.85 28.76 4.55
#